data_AF-B3QQ30-F1
#
_entry.id   AF-B3QQ30-F1
#
_cell.length_a   1.000
_cell.length_b   1.000
_cell.length_c   1.000
_cell.angle_alpha   90.00
_cell.angle_beta   90.00
_cell.angle_gamma   90.00
#
_symmetry.space_group_name_H-M   'P 1'
#
loop_
_entity.id
_entity.type
_entity.pdbx_description
1 polymer ?
#
loop_
_entity_poly.entity_id
_entity_poly.type
_entity_poly.pdbx_seq_one_letter_code
_entity_poly.pdbx_strand_id
1 'polypeptide(L)'
;MLKSGTAIGALIREAQQAESRADFIHKLSIALKEANETEYWIDLLYQSQLIEKKGYESIKPDIVELLKLLTSIIKSTKNRRDNG
;
A
#
# COMPACT_ATOMS: atom_id res chain seq x y z
N MET A 1 11.98 -5.80 -4.08
CA MET A 1 11.75 -4.37 -3.78
C MET A 1 11.28 -3.56 -4.99
N LEU A 2 12.02 -3.51 -6.12
CA LEU A 2 11.58 -2.75 -7.31
C LEU A 2 10.22 -3.20 -7.88
N LYS A 3 9.93 -4.51 -7.86
CA LYS A 3 8.64 -5.04 -8.33
C LYS A 3 7.47 -4.70 -7.40
N SER A 4 7.59 -4.94 -6.09
CA SER A 4 6.52 -4.68 -5.13
C SER A 4 6.24 -3.18 -4.97
N GLY A 5 7.29 -2.35 -4.90
CA GLY A 5 7.14 -0.90 -4.76
C GLY A 5 6.50 -0.23 -5.97
N THR A 6 6.76 -0.72 -7.20
CA THR A 6 6.12 -0.20 -8.42
C THR A 6 4.72 -0.76 -8.65
N ALA A 7 4.45 -1.98 -8.18
CA ALA A 7 3.13 -2.61 -8.28
C ALA A 7 2.05 -1.87 -7.48
N ILE A 8 2.40 -1.26 -6.33
CA ILE A 8 1.44 -0.49 -5.52
C ILE A 8 0.79 0.63 -6.34
N GLY A 9 1.59 1.43 -7.03
CA GLY A 9 1.10 2.52 -7.87
C GLY A 9 0.28 2.05 -9.07
N ALA A 10 0.67 0.94 -9.70
CA ALA A 10 -0.06 0.33 -10.81
C ALA A 10 -1.45 -0.15 -10.35
N LEU A 11 -1.53 -0.86 -9.23
CA LEU A 11 -2.80 -1.36 -8.67
C LEU A 11 -3.73 -0.24 -8.23
N ILE A 12 -3.19 0.87 -7.68
CA ILE A 12 -3.98 2.06 -7.36
C ILE A 12 -4.57 2.68 -8.62
N ARG A 13 -3.79 2.80 -9.71
CA ARG A 13 -4.28 3.31 -10.99
C ARG A 13 -5.35 2.42 -11.60
N GLU A 14 -5.18 1.10 -11.53
CA GLU A 14 -6.21 0.17 -11.99
C GLU A 14 -7.48 0.26 -11.13
N ALA A 15 -7.34 0.41 -9.81
CA ALA A 15 -8.49 0.59 -8.92
C ALA A 15 -9.30 1.84 -9.30
N GLN A 16 -8.66 2.93 -9.72
CA GLN A 16 -9.37 4.14 -10.19
C GLN A 16 -10.25 3.89 -11.42
N GLN A 17 -9.99 2.83 -12.19
CA GLN A 17 -10.77 2.42 -13.36
C GLN A 17 -11.62 1.17 -13.08
N ALA A 18 -11.82 0.80 -11.80
CA ALA A 18 -12.55 -0.41 -11.43
C ALA A 18 -14.03 -0.35 -11.85
N GLU A 19 -14.52 -1.44 -12.42
CA GLU A 19 -15.89 -1.55 -12.95
C GLU A 19 -16.94 -1.69 -11.83
N SER A 20 -16.51 -2.01 -10.62
CA SER A 20 -17.39 -2.11 -9.46
C SER A 20 -16.68 -1.74 -8.17
N ARG A 21 -17.45 -1.45 -7.13
CA ARG A 21 -16.92 -1.21 -5.79
C ARG A 21 -16.21 -2.44 -5.20
N ALA A 22 -16.66 -3.64 -5.56
CA ALA A 22 -15.99 -4.88 -5.13
C ALA A 22 -14.62 -5.02 -5.80
N ASP A 23 -14.53 -4.72 -7.10
CA ASP A 23 -13.28 -4.73 -7.86
C ASP A 23 -12.32 -3.63 -7.35
N PHE A 24 -12.83 -2.42 -7.08
CA PHE A 24 -12.07 -1.34 -6.44
C PHE A 24 -11.43 -1.79 -5.12
N ILE A 25 -12.22 -2.40 -4.23
CA ILE A 25 -11.73 -2.92 -2.95
C ILE A 25 -10.71 -4.03 -3.17
N HIS A 26 -10.95 -4.93 -4.13
CA HIS A 26 -10.07 -6.05 -4.43
C HIS A 26 -8.69 -5.54 -4.88
N LYS A 27 -8.64 -4.66 -5.88
CA LYS A 27 -7.40 -4.06 -6.39
C LYS A 27 -6.63 -3.28 -5.33
N LEU A 28 -7.33 -2.46 -4.52
CA LEU A 28 -6.68 -1.77 -3.40
C LEU A 28 -6.20 -2.72 -2.30
N SER A 29 -6.86 -3.86 -2.09
CA SER A 29 -6.40 -4.87 -1.12
C SER A 29 -5.11 -5.54 -1.59
N ILE A 30 -4.94 -5.76 -2.90
CA ILE A 30 -3.67 -6.23 -3.46
C ILE A 30 -2.60 -5.14 -3.29
N ALA A 31 -2.92 -3.87 -3.59
CA ALA A 31 -1.98 -2.76 -3.38
C ALA A 31 -1.52 -2.66 -1.92
N LEU A 32 -2.43 -2.88 -0.97
CA LEU A 32 -2.12 -2.93 0.46
C LEU A 32 -1.18 -4.09 0.80
N LYS A 33 -1.37 -5.28 0.21
CA LYS A 33 -0.45 -6.41 0.40
C LYS A 33 0.96 -6.08 -0.10
N GLU A 34 1.08 -5.53 -1.32
CA GLU A 34 2.38 -5.14 -1.90
C GLU A 34 3.07 -4.03 -1.09
N ALA A 35 2.30 -3.12 -0.49
CA ALA A 35 2.82 -2.10 0.42
C ALA A 35 3.36 -2.70 1.72
N ASN A 36 2.66 -3.68 2.32
CA ASN A 36 3.15 -4.39 3.51
C ASN A 36 4.43 -5.18 3.22
N GLU A 37 4.50 -5.86 2.08
CA GLU A 37 5.74 -6.55 1.67
C GLU A 37 6.89 -5.56 1.47
N THR A 38 6.62 -4.40 0.86
CA THR A 38 7.62 -3.36 0.65
C THR A 38 8.12 -2.79 1.98
N GLU A 39 7.23 -2.56 2.95
CA GLU A 39 7.59 -2.16 4.31
C GLU A 39 8.51 -3.20 4.98
N TYR A 40 8.15 -4.49 4.92
CA TYR A 40 8.97 -5.57 5.46
C TYR A 40 10.38 -5.58 4.86
N TRP A 41 10.50 -5.39 3.55
CA TRP A 41 11.82 -5.33 2.90
C TRP A 41 12.63 -4.11 3.35
N ILE A 42 12.00 -2.95 3.54
CA ILE A 42 12.67 -1.75 4.07
C ILE A 42 13.23 -2.03 5.47
N ASP A 43 12.45 -2.66 6.34
CA ASP A 43 12.86 -3.01 7.70
C ASP A 43 14.01 -4.02 7.68
N LEU A 44 13.91 -5.07 6.86
CA LEU A 44 14.94 -6.09 6.73
C LEU A 44 16.25 -5.50 6.19
N LEU A 45 16.19 -4.63 5.19
CA LEU A 45 17.38 -3.97 4.62
C LEU A 45 18.07 -3.09 5.67
N TYR A 46 17.30 -2.37 6.48
CA TYR A 46 17.85 -1.55 7.56
C TYR A 46 18.49 -2.41 8.65
N GLN A 47 17.82 -3.47 9.09
CA GLN A 47 18.35 -4.40 10.09
C GLN A 47 19.60 -5.14 9.59
N SER A 48 19.67 -5.43 8.29
CA SER A 48 20.83 -6.04 7.64
C SER A 48 21.96 -5.04 7.36
N GLN A 49 21.82 -3.79 7.78
CA GLN A 49 22.79 -2.70 7.54
C GLN A 49 23.09 -2.46 6.04
N LEU A 50 22.15 -2.83 5.16
CA LEU A 50 22.27 -2.64 3.71
C LEU A 50 21.80 -1.24 3.27
N ILE A 51 21.05 -0.55 4.11
CA ILE A 51 20.70 0.87 3.94
C ILE A 51 21.04 1.66 5.20
N GLU A 52 21.49 2.90 5.02
CA GLU A 52 21.80 3.78 6.12
C GLU A 52 20.53 4.24 6.85
N LYS A 53 20.67 4.58 8.13
CA LYS A 53 19.59 5.14 8.95
C LYS A 53 18.90 6.32 8.28
N LYS A 54 19.66 7.22 7.65
CA LYS A 54 19.11 8.37 6.92
C LYS A 54 18.19 7.94 5.76
N GLY A 55 18.57 6.89 5.02
CA GLY A 55 17.75 6.34 3.94
C GLY A 55 16.49 5.67 4.46
N TYR A 56 16.62 4.88 5.54
CA TYR A 56 15.47 4.25 6.20
C TYR A 56 14.49 5.29 6.76
N GLU A 57 14.96 6.30 7.48
CA GLU A 57 14.14 7.38 8.04
C GLU A 57 13.49 8.25 6.95
N SER A 58 14.08 8.30 5.76
CA SER A 58 13.49 9.00 4.62
C SER A 58 12.34 8.22 3.96
N ILE A 59 12.38 6.88 3.92
CA ILE A 59 11.42 6.06 3.16
C ILE A 59 10.36 5.37 4.03
N LYS A 60 10.70 5.02 5.27
CA LYS A 60 9.81 4.32 6.20
C LYS A 60 8.54 5.13 6.52
N PRO A 61 8.58 6.46 6.75
CA PRO A 61 7.36 7.22 7.00
C PRO A 61 6.37 7.16 5.83
N ASP A 62 6.88 7.29 4.59
CA ASP A 62 6.06 7.31 3.38
C ASP A 62 5.30 6.00 3.17
N ILE A 63 5.97 4.85 3.34
CA ILE A 63 5.30 3.55 3.20
C ILE A 63 4.25 3.33 4.30
N VAL A 64 4.53 3.79 5.52
CA VAL A 64 3.59 3.71 6.65
C VAL A 64 2.36 4.60 6.41
N GLU A 65 2.55 5.79 5.86
CA GLU A 65 1.44 6.68 5.49
C GLU A 65 0.59 6.06 4.37
N LEU A 66 1.22 5.46 3.36
CA LEU A 66 0.53 4.78 2.28
C LEU A 66 -0.31 3.60 2.78
N LEU A 67 0.22 2.79 3.71
CA LEU A 67 -0.52 1.71 4.37
C LEU A 67 -1.77 2.22 5.10
N LYS A 68 -1.64 3.33 5.83
CA LYS A 68 -2.76 3.96 6.56
C LYS A 68 -3.83 4.47 5.59
N LEU A 69 -3.42 5.15 4.51
CA LEU A 69 -4.32 5.66 3.47
C LEU A 69 -5.09 4.53 2.80
N LEU A 70 -4.39 3.51 2.31
CA LEU A 70 -5.00 2.33 1.66
C LEU A 70 -5.99 1.64 2.61
N THR A 71 -5.59 1.42 3.86
CA THR A 71 -6.46 0.82 4.88
C THR A 71 -7.71 1.67 5.15
N SER A 72 -7.56 2.98 5.25
CA SER A 72 -8.68 3.91 5.47
C SER A 72 -9.65 3.93 4.30
N ILE A 73 -9.14 3.96 3.06
CA ILE A 73 -9.96 3.92 1.84
C ILE A 73 -10.72 2.60 1.76
N ILE A 74 -10.06 1.46 2.00
CA ILE A 74 -10.72 0.14 1.97
C ILE A 74 -11.80 0.06 3.05
N LYS A 75 -11.53 0.52 4.29
CA LYS A 75 -12.50 0.50 5.39
C LYS A 75 -13.71 1.39 5.10
N SER A 76 -13.49 2.64 4.70
CA SER A 76 -14.58 3.57 4.35
C SER A 76 -15.41 3.05 3.18
N THR A 77 -14.74 2.48 2.17
CA THR A 77 -15.39 1.85 1.01
C THR A 77 -16.03 0.50 1.34
N LYS A 78 -15.76 -0.14 2.47
CA LYS A 78 -16.56 -1.29 2.95
C LYS A 78 -17.78 -0.82 3.74
N ASN A 79 -17.59 0.17 4.60
CA ASN A 79 -18.59 0.66 5.55
C ASN A 79 -19.71 1.48 4.91
N ARG A 80 -19.56 2.03 3.70
CA ARG A 80 -20.65 2.72 2.99
C ARG A 80 -21.71 1.75 2.42
N ARG A 81 -21.97 0.63 3.09
CA ARG A 81 -23.22 -0.14 2.95
C ARG A 81 -24.22 0.52 3.90
N ASP A 82 -25.45 0.70 3.46
CA ASP A 82 -26.57 1.33 4.19
C ASP A 82 -26.68 2.85 4.08
N ASN A 83 -26.74 3.36 2.85
CA ASN A 83 -27.71 4.40 2.53
C ASN A 83 -28.29 4.01 1.18
N GLY A 84 -29.36 3.21 1.24
CA GLY A 84 -30.27 3.02 0.11
C GLY A 84 -30.99 4.31 -0.22
#